data_AF-A0A9D9SZQ2-F1
#
_entry.id   AF-A0A9D9SZQ2-F1
#
_cell.length_a   1.000
_cell.length_b   1.000
_cell.length_c   1.000
_cell.angle_alpha   90.00
_cell.angle_beta   90.00
_cell.angle_gamma   90.00
#
_symmetry.space_group_name_H-M   'P 1'
#
loop_
_entity.id
_entity.type
_entity.pdbx_description
1 polymer ?
#
loop_
_entity_poly.entity_id
_entity_poly.type
_entity_poly.pdbx_seq_one_letter_code
_entity_poly.pdbx_strand_id
1 'polypeptide(L)' 'RAFYVPAHDYVQVPPPQAYFEPINWHRTALHELGHASGHASRLGRDLTGGFGTKKYAFEELVALSGQSAPCLTLH' A
#
# COMPACT_ATOMS: atom_id res chain seq x y z
N ARG A 1 10.25 8.81 0.80
CA ARG A 1 8.90 8.68 0.21
C ARG A 1 8.39 7.29 0.57
N ALA A 2 7.07 7.11 0.67
CA ALA A 2 6.47 5.79 0.86
C ALA A 2 6.13 5.18 -0.50
N PHE A 3 6.36 3.88 -0.65
CA PHE A 3 6.02 3.09 -1.84
C PHE A 3 6.30 1.60 -1.60
N TYR A 4 5.55 0.73 -2.27
CA TYR A 4 5.89 -0.67 -2.49
C TYR A 4 6.77 -0.86 -3.74
N VAL A 5 7.77 -1.76 -3.69
CA VAL A 5 8.66 -2.09 -4.81
C VAL A 5 8.42 -3.53 -5.28
N PRO A 6 7.63 -3.77 -6.35
CA PRO A 6 7.32 -5.11 -6.82
C PRO A 6 8.54 -5.97 -7.19
N ALA A 7 9.57 -5.37 -7.78
CA ALA A 7 10.76 -6.09 -8.24
C ALA A 7 11.61 -6.67 -7.10
N HIS A 8 11.56 -6.06 -5.91
CA HIS A 8 12.35 -6.44 -4.74
C HIS A 8 11.49 -6.91 -3.56
N ASP A 9 10.17 -6.92 -3.74
CA ASP A 9 9.18 -7.34 -2.75
C ASP A 9 9.37 -6.71 -1.36
N TYR A 10 9.47 -5.37 -1.30
CA TYR A 10 9.53 -4.66 -0.03
C TYR A 10 8.72 -3.37 -0.04
N VAL A 11 8.28 -2.96 1.15
CA VAL A 11 7.60 -1.69 1.42
C VAL A 11 8.60 -0.72 2.05
N GLN A 12 8.71 0.47 1.47
CA GLN A 12 9.45 1.58 2.06
C GLN A 12 8.46 2.57 2.65
N VAL A 13 8.69 3.00 3.88
CA VAL A 13 7.94 4.08 4.52
C VAL A 13 8.94 5.01 5.22
N PRO A 14 8.77 6.33 5.17
CA PRO A 14 9.53 7.24 6.03
C PRO A 14 9.42 6.84 7.51
N PRO A 15 10.40 7.22 8.34
CA PRO A 15 10.37 6.91 9.77
C PRO A 15 9.14 7.56 10.44
N PRO A 16 8.56 6.95 11.49
CA PRO A 16 7.36 7.48 12.17
C PRO A 16 7.45 8.96 12.58
N GLN A 17 8.65 9.43 12.93
CA GLN A 17 8.94 10.82 13.32
C GLN A 17 8.74 11.82 12.18
N ALA A 18 8.68 11.36 10.92
CA ALA A 18 8.37 12.20 9.77
C ALA A 18 6.87 12.53 9.65
N TYR A 19 6.01 11.94 10.49
CA TYR A 19 4.57 12.14 10.48
C TYR A 19 4.12 12.95 11.68
N PHE A 20 3.23 13.92 11.45
CA PHE A 20 2.68 14.77 12.51
C PHE A 20 1.86 13.96 13.53
N GLU A 21 1.08 13.00 13.05
CA GLU A 21 0.29 12.11 13.90
C GLU A 21 0.74 10.66 13.68
N PRO A 22 0.95 9.87 14.75
CA PRO A 22 1.35 8.46 14.64
C PRO A 22 0.42 7.61 13.79
N ILE A 23 -0.88 7.93 13.75
CA ILE A 23 -1.86 7.22 12.92
C ILE A 23 -1.59 7.37 11.42
N ASN A 24 -1.02 8.49 10.99
CA ASN A 24 -0.74 8.72 9.57
C ASN A 24 0.40 7.83 9.07
N TRP A 25 1.36 7.49 9.94
CA TRP A 25 2.36 6.48 9.62
C TRP A 25 1.72 5.11 9.35
N HIS A 26 0.81 4.67 10.23
CA HIS A 26 0.13 3.38 10.10
C HIS A 26 -0.74 3.33 8.84
N ARG A 27 -1.49 4.40 8.56
CA ARG A 27 -2.24 4.54 7.31
C ARG A 27 -1.31 4.37 6.11
N THR A 28 -0.25 5.16 6.01
CA THR A 28 0.69 5.05 4.89
C THR A 28 1.28 3.64 4.77
N ALA A 29 1.75 3.05 5.86
CA ALA A 29 2.32 1.70 5.84
C ALA A 29 1.30 0.65 5.37
N LEU A 30 0.07 0.70 5.87
CA LEU A 30 -0.99 -0.26 5.52
C LEU A 30 -1.45 -0.11 4.06
N HIS A 31 -1.43 1.10 3.50
CA HIS A 31 -1.70 1.30 2.08
C HIS A 31 -0.64 0.63 1.19
N GLU A 32 0.64 0.84 1.50
CA GLU A 32 1.73 0.19 0.76
C GLU A 32 1.73 -1.34 0.95
N LEU A 33 1.33 -1.83 2.12
CA LEU A 33 1.10 -3.27 2.34
C LEU A 33 -0.10 -3.78 1.53
N GLY A 34 -1.11 -2.94 1.30
CA GLY A 34 -2.21 -3.20 0.36
C GLY A 34 -1.68 -3.49 -1.04
N HIS A 35 -0.77 -2.66 -1.56
CA HIS A 35 -0.06 -2.92 -2.82
C HIS A 35 0.78 -4.19 -2.75
N ALA A 36 1.53 -4.37 -1.66
CA ALA A 36 2.35 -5.55 -1.46
C ALA A 36 1.51 -6.83 -1.62
N SER A 37 0.31 -6.90 -1.02
CA SER A 37 -0.57 -8.08 -1.16
C SER A 37 -0.85 -8.50 -2.62
N GLY A 38 -0.73 -7.58 -3.59
CA GLY A 38 -0.91 -7.81 -5.01
C GLY A 38 0.25 -8.49 -5.74
N HIS A 39 1.39 -8.71 -5.10
CA HIS A 39 2.56 -9.35 -5.72
C HIS A 39 2.25 -10.73 -6.32
N ALA A 40 3.06 -11.12 -7.32
CA ALA A 40 2.90 -12.37 -8.07
C ALA A 40 2.91 -13.62 -7.19
N SER A 41 3.68 -13.64 -6.09
CA SER A 41 3.69 -14.75 -5.13
C SER A 41 2.54 -14.73 -4.12
N ARG A 42 1.67 -13.72 -4.16
CA ARG A 42 0.53 -13.51 -3.25
C ARG A 42 -0.78 -13.53 -4.02
N LEU A 43 -1.49 -12.40 -4.13
CA LEU A 43 -2.77 -12.33 -4.84
C LEU A 43 -2.62 -12.22 -6.35
N GLY A 44 -1.40 -12.01 -6.87
CA GLY A 44 -1.12 -12.05 -8.31
C GLY A 44 -1.88 -11.01 -9.13
N ARG A 45 -2.02 -9.79 -8.63
CA ARG A 45 -2.69 -8.68 -9.34
C ARG A 45 -1.76 -8.03 -10.36
N ASP A 46 -2.33 -7.39 -11.37
CA ASP A 46 -1.57 -6.63 -12.37
C ASP A 46 -1.12 -5.28 -11.80
N LEU A 47 0.14 -5.19 -11.37
CA LEU A 47 0.77 -3.98 -10.84
C LEU A 47 1.56 -3.18 -11.90
N THR A 48 1.36 -3.45 -13.20
CA THR A 48 2.11 -2.79 -14.29
C THR A 48 1.56 -1.40 -14.67
N GLY A 49 0.45 -0.98 -14.05
CA GLY A 49 -0.18 0.32 -14.32
C GLY A 49 0.67 1.50 -13.81
N GLY A 50 1.07 2.39 -14.71
CA GLY A 50 1.75 3.64 -14.34
C GLY A 50 0.78 4.74 -13.87
N PHE A 51 1.30 5.71 -13.12
CA PHE A 51 0.54 6.87 -12.63
C PHE A 51 -0.30 7.52 -13.74
N GLY A 52 -1.57 7.82 -13.43
CA GLY A 52 -2.53 8.42 -14.36
C GLY A 52 -3.24 7.43 -15.30
N THR A 53 -2.90 6.14 -15.26
CA THR A 53 -3.62 5.11 -16.02
C THR A 53 -4.83 4.57 -15.25
N LYS A 54 -5.81 3.99 -15.98
CA LYS A 54 -6.95 3.30 -15.36
C LYS A 54 -6.52 2.11 -14.48
N LYS A 55 -5.49 1.37 -14.91
CA LYS A 55 -4.94 0.24 -14.14
C LYS A 55 -4.37 0.71 -12.80
N TYR A 56 -3.59 1.80 -12.83
CA TYR A 56 -3.07 2.42 -11.62
C TYR A 56 -4.20 2.87 -10.68
N ALA A 57 -5.19 3.62 -11.19
CA ALA A 57 -6.32 4.06 -10.38
C ALA A 57 -7.12 2.90 -9.75
N PHE A 58 -7.25 1.78 -10.47
CA PHE A 58 -7.90 0.58 -9.94
C PHE A 58 -7.10 -0.03 -8.78
N GLU A 59 -5.78 -0.16 -8.92
CA GLU A 59 -4.94 -0.71 -7.85
C GLU A 59 -4.87 0.21 -6.64
N GLU A 60 -4.86 1.53 -6.81
CA GLU A 60 -4.97 2.51 -5.73
C GLU A 60 -6.28 2.35 -4.93
N LEU A 61 -7.40 2.08 -5.61
CA LEU A 61 -8.68 1.81 -4.96
C LEU A 61 -8.64 0.52 -4.13
N VAL A 62 -7.98 -0.53 -4.64
CA VAL A 62 -7.79 -1.80 -3.93
C VAL A 62 -6.91 -1.59 -2.69
N ALA A 63 -5.78 -0.91 -2.83
CA ALA A 63 -4.87 -0.63 -1.72
C ALA A 63 -5.50 0.24 -0.63
N LEU A 64 -6.27 1.27 -1.01
CA LEU A 64 -7.01 2.09 -0.07
C LEU A 64 -8.09 1.30 0.69
N SER A 65 -8.81 0.40 0.00
CA SER A 65 -9.81 -0.47 0.63
C SER A 65 -9.15 -1.49 1.58
N GLY A 66 -7.96 -1.99 1.23
CA GLY A 66 -7.17 -2.85 2.09
C GLY A 66 -6.61 -2.14 3.33
N GLN A 67 -6.29 -0.85 3.25
CA GLN A 67 -5.79 -0.05 4.37
C GLN A 67 -6.81 0.06 5.52
N SER A 68 -8.11 0.16 5.21
CA SER A 68 -9.15 0.38 6.22
C SER A 68 -9.51 -0.90 6.97
N ALA A 69 -9.36 -2.07 6.36
CA ALA A 69 -9.75 -3.35 6.95
C ALA A 69 -8.97 -3.70 8.25
N PRO A 70 -7.62 -3.59 8.32
CA PRO A 70 -6.87 -3.86 9.54
C PRO A 70 -7.28 -2.98 10.72
N CYS A 71 -7.58 -1.69 10.48
CA CYS A 71 -8.04 -0.80 11.55
C CYS A 71 -9.42 -1.21 12.13
N LEU A 72 -10.23 -1.93 11.34
CA LEU A 72 -11.55 -2.41 11.73
C LEU A 72 -11.54 -3.84 12.28
N THR A 73 -10.47 -4.61 12.06
CA THR A 73 -10.37 -6.04 12.45
C THR A 73 -9.31 -6.33 13.51
N LEU A 74 -8.39 -5.39 13.79
CA LEU A 74 -7.57 -5.41 15.01
C LEU A 74 -8.42 -4.91 16.19
N HIS A 75 -9.08 -5.85 16.87
CA HIS A 75 -9.71 -5.68 18.17
C HIS A 75 -8.99 -6.54 19.21
#